data_AF-A0A0Q8LNJ2-F1
#
_entry.id   AF-A0A0Q8LNJ2-F1
#
_cell.length_a   1.000
_cell.length_b   1.000
_cell.length_c   1.000
_cell.angle_alpha   90.00
_cell.angle_beta   90.00
_cell.angle_gamma   90.00
#
_symmetry.space_group_name_H-M   'P 1'
#
loop_
_entity.id
_entity.type
_entity.pdbx_description
1 polymer ?
#
loop_
_entity_poly.entity_id
_entity_poly.type
_entity_poly.pdbx_seq_one_letter_code
_entity_poly.pdbx_strand_id
1 'polypeptide(L)'
;MDFSPFVRNYFPSAGLLRMKLVDVSQEDTSLHVVFDGVPEIRAGRFGVRIATPAHVGDERWNDFPVAGDDMEEWASLAIILDLVEVYDTTAQGSTVLPDSDGIIWLS
;
A
#
# COMPACT_ATOMS: atom_id res chain seq x y z
N MET A 1 5.01 1.59 -14.07
CA MET A 1 4.75 3.05 -13.90
C MET A 1 5.15 3.40 -12.47
N ASP A 2 5.74 4.58 -12.23
CA ASP A 2 6.11 5.03 -10.87
C ASP A 2 4.97 5.88 -10.29
N PHE A 3 4.30 5.37 -9.25
CA PHE A 3 3.17 6.02 -8.59
C PHE A 3 3.59 6.84 -7.36
N SER A 4 4.89 6.81 -7.01
CA SER A 4 5.41 7.46 -5.80
C SER A 4 5.04 8.94 -5.66
N PRO A 5 5.04 9.78 -6.71
CA PRO A 5 4.70 11.20 -6.57
C PRO A 5 3.24 11.45 -6.18
N PHE A 6 2.31 10.63 -6.70
CA PHE A 6 0.87 10.81 -6.50
C PHE A 6 0.45 10.35 -5.12
N VAL A 7 0.89 9.16 -4.73
CA VAL A 7 0.62 8.59 -3.40
C VAL A 7 1.15 9.51 -2.30
N ARG A 8 2.34 10.09 -2.48
CA ARG A 8 2.93 11.06 -1.52
C ARG A 8 2.09 12.32 -1.30
N ASN A 9 1.22 12.71 -2.23
CA ASN A 9 0.34 13.88 -2.07
C ASN A 9 -0.95 13.57 -1.30
N TYR A 10 -1.40 12.30 -1.29
CA TYR A 10 -2.62 11.87 -0.58
C TYR A 10 -2.35 11.36 0.84
N PHE A 11 -1.15 10.86 1.11
CA PHE A 11 -0.73 10.41 2.45
C PHE A 11 -0.69 11.49 3.56
N PRO A 12 -0.30 12.76 3.31
CA PRO A 12 -0.16 13.76 4.36
C PRO A 12 -1.49 14.19 5.00
N SER A 13 -2.61 14.09 4.28
CA SER A 13 -3.92 14.57 4.73
C SER A 13 -4.69 13.60 5.62
N ALA A 14 -4.28 12.32 5.66
CA ALA A 14 -5.00 11.30 6.43
C ALA A 14 -4.71 11.35 7.94
N GLY A 15 -3.64 12.01 8.41
CA GLY A 15 -3.30 12.20 9.84
C GLY A 15 -3.04 10.93 10.68
N LEU A 16 -3.47 9.77 10.20
CA LEU A 16 -3.50 8.47 10.85
C LEU A 16 -2.26 7.62 10.54
N LEU A 17 -1.53 7.92 9.48
CA LEU A 17 -0.38 7.14 9.05
C LEU A 17 0.87 8.01 9.05
N ARG A 18 1.63 7.97 10.15
CA ARG A 18 3.03 8.44 10.17
C ARG A 18 3.99 7.49 9.43
N MET A 19 3.45 6.55 8.65
CA MET A 19 4.23 5.64 7.85
C MET A 19 4.84 6.40 6.69
N LYS A 20 6.12 6.12 6.42
CA LYS A 20 6.85 6.79 5.36
C LYS A 20 6.87 5.87 4.15
N LEU A 21 6.24 6.30 3.06
CA LEU A 21 6.35 5.62 1.78
C LEU A 21 7.81 5.65 1.30
N VAL A 22 8.36 4.46 1.05
CA VAL A 22 9.73 4.28 0.54
C VAL A 22 9.69 4.12 -0.96
N ASP A 23 8.88 3.18 -1.45
CA ASP A 23 8.78 2.82 -2.86
C ASP A 23 7.35 2.38 -3.22
N VAL A 24 6.94 2.68 -4.45
CA VAL A 24 5.73 2.11 -5.06
C VAL A 24 6.03 1.77 -6.50
N SER A 25 5.94 0.49 -6.82
CA SER A 25 6.12 -0.02 -8.17
C SER A 25 4.90 -0.84 -8.60
N GLN A 26 4.71 -0.97 -9.91
CA GLN A 26 3.70 -1.85 -10.49
C GLN A 26 4.39 -2.97 -11.26
N GLU A 27 4.00 -4.20 -10.94
CA GLU A 27 4.43 -5.41 -11.63
C GLU A 27 3.16 -6.18 -12.04
N ASP A 28 3.02 -6.41 -13.34
CA ASP A 28 1.82 -6.99 -13.97
C ASP A 28 0.51 -6.32 -13.50
N THR A 29 -0.34 -7.08 -12.80
CA THR A 29 -1.62 -6.64 -12.26
C THR A 29 -1.54 -6.40 -10.75
N SER A 30 -0.39 -5.96 -10.25
CA SER A 30 -0.19 -5.70 -8.83
C SER A 30 0.67 -4.49 -8.56
N LEU A 31 0.35 -3.78 -7.48
CA LEU A 31 1.20 -2.75 -6.89
C LEU A 31 2.02 -3.38 -5.77
N HIS A 32 3.32 -3.12 -5.80
CA HIS A 32 4.25 -3.43 -4.74
C HIS A 32 4.57 -2.15 -4.00
N VAL A 33 4.22 -2.10 -2.72
CA VAL A 33 4.31 -0.89 -1.91
C VAL A 33 5.23 -1.18 -0.75
N VAL A 34 6.31 -0.40 -0.63
CA VAL A 34 7.28 -0.51 0.45
C VAL A 34 7.23 0.75 1.30
N PHE A 35 7.18 0.57 2.61
CA PHE A 35 7.07 1.66 3.56
C PHE A 35 7.87 1.38 4.84
N ASP A 36 8.26 2.44 5.53
CA ASP A 36 8.80 2.34 6.88
C ASP A 36 7.63 2.44 7.88
N GLY A 37 7.53 1.45 8.77
CA GLY A 37 6.52 1.38 9.81
C GLY A 37 6.66 2.49 10.85
N VAL A 38 5.60 2.72 11.61
CA VAL A 38 5.55 3.74 12.67
C VAL A 38 6.43 3.28 13.85
N PRO A 39 7.48 4.04 14.25
CA PRO A 39 8.43 3.62 15.28
C PRO A 39 7.78 3.24 16.61
N GLU A 40 6.70 3.92 16.99
CA GLU A 40 5.98 3.72 18.25
C GLU A 40 5.10 2.46 18.27
N ILE A 41 4.78 1.89 17.10
CA ILE A 41 3.95 0.68 16.96
C ILE A 41 4.84 -0.51 16.58
N ARG A 42 5.53 -0.41 15.44
CA ARG A 42 6.43 -1.43 14.92
C ARG A 42 7.40 -0.81 13.91
N ALA A 43 8.59 -0.49 14.37
CA ALA A 43 9.67 -0.04 13.49
C ALA A 43 10.12 -1.16 12.54
N GLY A 44 10.45 -0.81 11.31
CA GLY A 44 10.95 -1.75 10.30
C GLY A 44 10.51 -1.35 8.90
N ARG A 45 11.05 -2.06 7.90
CA ARG A 45 10.60 -1.94 6.52
C ARG A 45 9.58 -3.02 6.21
N PHE A 46 8.47 -2.60 5.62
CA PHE A 46 7.35 -3.45 5.32
C PHE A 46 6.98 -3.33 3.85
N GLY A 47 6.48 -4.43 3.30
CA GLY A 47 6.01 -4.52 1.93
C GLY A 47 4.58 -5.05 1.90
N VAL A 48 3.76 -4.53 0.99
CA VAL A 48 2.43 -5.08 0.70
C VAL A 48 2.22 -5.19 -0.80
N ARG A 49 1.48 -6.24 -1.20
CA ARG A 49 1.09 -6.49 -2.59
C ARG A 49 -0.41 -6.29 -2.78
N ILE A 50 -0.78 -5.34 -3.64
CA ILE A 50 -2.17 -4.98 -3.89
C ILE A 50 -2.52 -5.37 -5.32
N ALA A 51 -3.52 -6.22 -5.52
CA ALA A 51 -3.99 -6.54 -6.86
C ALA A 51 -4.68 -5.32 -7.49
N THR A 52 -4.29 -4.94 -8.70
CA THR A 52 -4.88 -3.82 -9.44
C THR A 52 -5.93 -4.30 -10.44
N PRO A 53 -6.91 -3.44 -10.81
CA PRO A 53 -7.77 -3.70 -11.94
C PRO A 53 -6.94 -3.86 -13.23
N ALA A 54 -7.17 -4.93 -13.99
CA ALA A 54 -6.39 -5.21 -15.21
C ALA A 54 -6.92 -4.47 -16.45
N HIS A 55 -8.22 -4.22 -16.50
CA HIS A 55 -8.90 -3.54 -17.61
C HIS A 55 -10.17 -2.82 -17.16
N VAL A 56 -10.73 -1.99 -18.02
CA VAL A 56 -12.06 -1.39 -17.81
C VAL A 56 -13.10 -2.52 -17.70
N GLY A 57 -13.91 -2.50 -16.65
CA GLY A 57 -14.88 -3.55 -16.34
C GLY A 57 -14.37 -4.70 -15.47
N ASP A 58 -13.11 -4.65 -15.01
CA ASP A 58 -12.65 -5.50 -13.90
C ASP A 58 -13.46 -5.17 -12.63
N GLU A 59 -13.93 -6.20 -11.91
CA GLU A 59 -14.76 -6.03 -10.72
C GLU A 59 -14.07 -5.23 -9.61
N ARG A 60 -12.73 -5.21 -9.57
CA ARG A 60 -11.94 -4.43 -8.60
C ARG A 60 -12.13 -2.92 -8.71
N TRP A 61 -12.58 -2.41 -9.87
CA TRP A 61 -12.97 -1.00 -9.96
C TRP A 61 -14.12 -0.66 -9.01
N ASN A 62 -14.92 -1.64 -8.59
CA ASN A 62 -16.02 -1.44 -7.65
C ASN A 62 -15.55 -1.34 -6.19
N ASP A 63 -14.29 -1.67 -5.88
CA ASP A 63 -13.74 -1.50 -4.53
C ASP A 63 -13.67 -0.01 -4.16
N PHE A 64 -13.37 0.85 -5.15
CA PHE A 64 -13.29 2.30 -5.00
C PHE A 64 -14.10 3.03 -6.08
N PRO A 65 -15.45 3.04 -6.01
CA PRO A 65 -16.29 3.66 -7.04
C PRO A 65 -16.03 5.16 -7.22
N VAL A 66 -15.51 5.83 -6.19
CA VAL A 66 -15.17 7.26 -6.19
C VAL A 66 -14.00 7.60 -7.12
N ALA A 67 -13.10 6.63 -7.37
CA ALA A 67 -11.97 6.81 -8.29
C ALA A 67 -12.39 6.78 -9.76
N GLY A 68 -13.61 6.33 -10.07
CA GLY A 68 -14.08 6.20 -11.44
C GLY A 68 -13.18 5.25 -12.25
N ASP A 69 -12.67 5.74 -13.38
CA ASP A 69 -11.70 5.06 -14.24
C ASP A 69 -10.26 5.57 -14.07
N ASP A 70 -10.00 6.38 -13.03
CA ASP A 70 -8.68 6.89 -12.70
C ASP A 70 -7.88 5.87 -11.88
N MET A 71 -6.91 5.22 -12.54
CA MET A 71 -6.04 4.23 -11.90
C MET A 71 -5.15 4.85 -10.82
N GLU A 72 -4.76 6.13 -10.94
CA GLU A 72 -3.90 6.78 -9.96
C GLU A 72 -4.67 7.06 -8.66
N GLU A 73 -5.92 7.50 -8.78
CA GLU A 73 -6.81 7.68 -7.63
C GLU A 73 -7.17 6.33 -7.00
N TRP A 74 -7.51 5.32 -7.81
CA TRP A 74 -7.79 3.96 -7.34
C TRP A 74 -6.59 3.39 -6.57
N ALA A 75 -5.39 3.48 -7.15
CA ALA A 75 -4.15 3.00 -6.52
C ALA A 75 -3.88 3.71 -5.19
N SER A 76 -4.08 5.02 -5.13
CA SER A 76 -3.86 5.80 -3.91
C SER A 76 -4.81 5.36 -2.78
N LEU A 77 -6.08 5.13 -3.09
CA LEU A 77 -7.08 4.65 -2.11
C LEU A 77 -6.79 3.21 -1.67
N ALA A 78 -6.44 2.33 -2.61
CA ALA A 78 -6.07 0.95 -2.33
C ALA A 78 -4.88 0.88 -1.38
N ILE A 79 -3.83 1.66 -1.65
CA ILE A 79 -2.64 1.74 -0.80
C ILE A 79 -3.00 2.25 0.60
N ILE A 80 -3.82 3.30 0.72
CA ILE A 80 -4.19 3.84 2.04
C ILE A 80 -4.96 2.80 2.86
N LEU A 81 -5.97 2.14 2.27
CA LEU A 81 -6.80 1.17 2.99
C LEU A 81 -6.01 -0.06 3.38
N ASP A 82 -5.26 -0.64 2.46
CA ASP A 82 -4.50 -1.86 2.71
C ASP A 82 -3.40 -1.61 3.77
N LEU A 83 -2.75 -0.44 3.73
CA LEU A 83 -1.79 -0.07 4.77
C LEU A 83 -2.44 0.16 6.14
N VAL A 84 -3.67 0.68 6.23
CA VAL A 84 -4.37 0.80 7.52
C VAL A 84 -4.74 -0.59 8.05
N GLU A 85 -5.35 -1.42 7.22
CA GLU A 85 -5.86 -2.73 7.63
C GLU A 85 -4.74 -3.71 7.99
N VAL A 86 -3.74 -3.81 7.12
CA VAL A 86 -2.69 -4.83 7.24
C VAL A 86 -1.69 -4.44 8.33
N TYR A 87 -1.34 -3.15 8.46
CA TYR A 87 -0.39 -2.74 9.49
C TYR A 87 -0.97 -2.84 10.91
N ASP A 88 -2.23 -2.44 11.11
CA ASP A 88 -2.89 -2.53 12.43
C ASP A 88 -3.09 -3.99 12.86
N THR A 89 -3.46 -4.86 11.92
CA THR A 89 -3.69 -6.29 12.20
C THR A 89 -2.37 -7.04 12.43
N THR A 90 -1.33 -6.76 11.64
CA THR A 90 -0.06 -7.52 11.69
C THR A 90 0.87 -7.07 12.81
N ALA A 91 0.70 -5.85 13.32
CA ALA A 91 1.38 -5.38 14.54
C ALA A 91 1.07 -6.25 15.77
N GLN A 92 -0.04 -7.01 15.75
CA GLN A 92 -0.51 -7.76 16.91
C GLN A 92 0.00 -9.21 17.02
N GLY A 93 0.75 -9.76 16.06
CA GLY A 93 1.23 -11.15 16.27
C GLY A 93 1.97 -11.94 15.19
N SER A 94 2.35 -11.36 14.04
CA SER A 94 2.96 -12.18 12.97
C SER A 94 4.50 -12.24 13.03
N THR A 95 5.05 -13.46 13.11
CA THR A 95 6.48 -13.83 13.09
C THR A 95 7.05 -13.94 11.67
N VAL A 96 6.61 -13.10 10.74
CA VAL A 96 7.18 -13.06 9.39
C VAL A 96 8.62 -12.53 9.45
N LEU A 97 9.55 -13.30 8.90
CA LEU A 97 10.96 -12.91 8.77
C LEU A 97 11.14 -11.99 7.55
N PRO A 98 12.05 -11.00 7.62
CA PRO A 98 12.34 -10.15 6.48
C PRO A 98 13.01 -10.94 5.34
N ASP A 99 12.83 -10.48 4.10
CA ASP A 99 13.55 -10.97 2.94
C ASP A 99 15.02 -10.51 2.90
N SER A 100 15.72 -10.78 1.79
CA SER A 100 17.13 -10.40 1.60
C SER A 100 17.39 -8.90 1.62
N ASP A 101 16.37 -8.08 1.34
CA ASP A 101 16.44 -6.62 1.33
C ASP A 101 15.97 -6.01 2.67
N GLY A 102 15.64 -6.86 3.65
CA GLY A 102 15.19 -6.45 4.97
C GLY A 102 13.70 -6.09 5.02
N ILE A 103 12.91 -6.48 4.01
CA ILE A 103 11.49 -6.14 3.90
C ILE A 103 10.63 -7.26 4.50
N ILE A 104 9.75 -6.92 5.43
CA ILE A 104 8.73 -7.83 5.95
C ILE A 104 7.48 -7.69 5.09
N TRP A 105 7.19 -8.69 4.26
CA TRP A 105 5.99 -8.72 3.43
C TRP A 105 4.77 -9.13 4.27
N LEU A 106 3.75 -8.28 4.25
CA LEU A 106 2.56 -8.44 5.09
C LEU A 106 1.42 -9.22 4.41
N SER A 107 1.50 -9.40 3.09
CA SER A 107 0.71 -10.31 2.25
C SER A 107 1.35 -10.51 0.88
#